data_AF-A0A7X3TV12-F1
#
_entry.id   AF-A0A7X3TV12-F1
#
_cell.length_a   1.000
_cell.length_b   1.000
_cell.length_c   1.000
_cell.angle_alpha   90.00
_cell.angle_beta   90.00
_cell.angle_gamma   90.00
#
_symmetry.space_group_name_H-M   'P 1'
#
loop_
_entity.id
_entity.type
_entity.pdbx_description
1 polymer ?
#
loop_
_entity_poly.entity_id
_entity_poly.type
_entity_poly.pdbx_seq_one_letter_code
_entity_poly.pdbx_strand_id
1 'polypeptide(L)'
;MEEYARAFADPLSHFHAISYYRYGLPFHRVVEDASAPHGERYESLSEREVAAMWLHPEGLEQHPNFGDSHDYGPEDRHKTFEAPVLWMFGQYMAGRIGTEGADREHAIPRGNPFVDQFSRYFPDLRVRRVNAGHFFPEEAPEVTNEALQAFLAGQL
;
A
#
# COMPACT_ATOMS: atom_id res chain seq x y z
N MET A 1 -2.67 -6.71 23.56
CA MET A 1 -1.62 -7.20 22.63
C MET A 1 -1.54 -8.72 22.59
N GLU A 2 -1.60 -9.43 23.71
CA GLU A 2 -1.58 -10.91 23.76
C GLU A 2 -2.63 -11.59 22.87
N GLU A 3 -3.88 -11.13 22.92
CA GLU A 3 -4.97 -11.70 22.11
C GLU A 3 -4.75 -11.53 20.60
N TYR A 4 -4.19 -10.39 20.20
CA TYR A 4 -3.81 -10.10 18.81
C TYR A 4 -2.64 -10.99 18.37
N ALA A 5 -1.61 -11.11 19.19
CA ALA A 5 -0.47 -11.98 18.91
C ALA A 5 -0.89 -13.45 18.77
N ARG A 6 -1.81 -13.91 19.63
CA ARG A 6 -2.35 -15.27 19.57
C ARG A 6 -3.14 -15.53 18.28
N ALA A 7 -3.94 -14.57 17.82
CA ALA A 7 -4.71 -14.70 16.58
C ALA A 7 -3.80 -14.80 15.34
N PHE A 8 -2.71 -14.03 15.29
CA PHE A 8 -1.72 -14.11 14.20
C PHE A 8 -0.79 -15.32 14.28
N ALA A 9 -0.61 -15.90 15.47
CA ALA A 9 0.13 -17.14 15.68
C ALA A 9 -0.67 -18.40 15.34
N ASP A 10 -1.98 -18.30 15.13
CA ASP A 10 -2.82 -19.41 14.68
C ASP A 10 -2.45 -19.81 13.24
N PRO A 11 -1.98 -21.05 13.01
CA PRO A 11 -1.65 -21.54 11.67
C PRO A 11 -2.81 -21.46 10.67
N LEU A 12 -4.06 -21.57 11.13
CA LEU A 12 -5.23 -21.44 10.25
C LEU A 12 -5.46 -20.00 9.82
N SER A 13 -5.28 -19.03 10.73
CA SER A 13 -5.31 -17.60 10.39
C SER A 13 -4.25 -17.27 9.32
N HIS A 14 -3.03 -17.80 9.49
CA HIS A 14 -1.97 -17.62 8.50
C HIS A 14 -2.30 -18.26 7.15
N PHE A 15 -2.80 -19.50 7.16
CA PHE A 15 -3.24 -20.20 5.96
C PHE A 15 -4.34 -19.44 5.20
N HIS A 16 -5.34 -18.91 5.92
CA HIS A 16 -6.43 -18.16 5.31
C HIS A 16 -5.98 -16.79 4.78
N ALA A 17 -5.08 -16.10 5.48
CA ALA A 17 -4.47 -14.87 4.99
C ALA A 17 -3.74 -15.10 3.65
N ILE A 18 -2.92 -16.16 3.58
CA ILE A 18 -2.24 -16.54 2.33
C ILE A 18 -3.23 -16.94 1.24
N SER A 19 -4.28 -17.67 1.60
CA SER A 19 -5.31 -18.11 0.64
C SER A 19 -6.04 -16.93 -0.01
N TYR A 20 -6.32 -15.87 0.75
CA TYR A 20 -6.92 -14.64 0.20
C TYR A 20 -6.02 -14.02 -0.87
N TYR A 21 -4.73 -13.83 -0.59
CA TYR A 21 -3.82 -13.30 -1.59
C TYR A 21 -3.70 -14.27 -2.77
N ARG A 22 -3.53 -15.57 -2.53
CA ARG A 22 -3.33 -16.55 -3.61
C ARG A 22 -4.51 -16.70 -4.57
N TYR A 23 -5.74 -16.66 -4.07
CA TYR A 23 -6.95 -17.02 -4.85
C TYR A 23 -7.90 -15.84 -5.08
N GLY A 24 -7.79 -14.79 -4.29
CA GLY A 24 -8.75 -13.68 -4.26
C GLY A 24 -8.33 -12.46 -5.09
N LEU A 25 -7.07 -12.37 -5.49
CA LEU A 25 -6.54 -11.20 -6.19
C LEU A 25 -5.91 -11.57 -7.54
N PRO A 26 -6.19 -10.81 -8.62
CA PRO A 26 -5.55 -11.01 -9.90
C PRO A 26 -4.14 -10.39 -9.88
N PHE A 27 -3.11 -11.20 -9.68
CA PHE A 27 -1.73 -10.71 -9.67
C PHE A 27 -1.26 -10.40 -11.09
N HIS A 28 -0.70 -9.22 -11.29
CA HIS A 28 0.02 -8.87 -12.50
C HIS A 28 1.43 -8.42 -12.14
N ARG A 29 2.43 -9.02 -12.79
CA ARG A 29 3.79 -8.50 -12.72
C ARG A 29 3.89 -7.26 -13.59
N VAL A 30 4.45 -6.18 -13.03
CA VAL A 30 4.77 -4.97 -13.77
C VAL A 30 6.14 -5.14 -14.43
N VAL A 31 6.20 -5.03 -15.75
CA VAL A 31 7.43 -5.16 -16.55
C VAL A 31 7.69 -3.85 -17.27
N GLU A 32 8.89 -3.27 -17.12
CA GLU A 32 9.29 -2.09 -17.89
C GLU A 32 9.31 -2.43 -19.40
N ASP A 33 8.64 -1.60 -20.19
CA ASP A 33 8.52 -1.76 -21.64
C ASP A 33 8.41 -0.38 -22.30
N ALA A 34 9.52 0.12 -22.85
CA ALA A 34 9.57 1.43 -23.50
C ALA A 34 8.66 1.55 -24.74
N SER A 35 8.16 0.43 -25.27
CA SER A 35 7.22 0.41 -26.40
C SER A 35 5.75 0.43 -25.97
N ALA A 36 5.46 0.19 -24.69
CA ALA A 36 4.11 0.25 -24.14
C ALA A 36 3.65 1.70 -23.90
N PRO A 37 2.33 2.00 -23.97
CA PRO A 37 1.79 3.37 -23.88
C PRO A 37 2.23 4.18 -22.64
N HIS A 38 2.54 3.49 -21.55
CA HIS A 38 2.93 4.09 -20.28
C HIS A 38 4.32 3.62 -19.79
N GLY A 39 5.13 3.05 -20.68
CA GLY A 39 6.46 2.54 -20.34
C GLY A 39 6.46 1.22 -19.56
N GLU A 40 5.29 0.59 -19.39
CA GLU A 40 5.12 -0.65 -18.63
C GLU A 40 4.09 -1.58 -19.28
N ARG A 41 4.33 -2.88 -19.18
CA ARG A 41 3.44 -3.98 -19.56
C ARG A 41 3.09 -4.79 -18.33
N TYR A 42 1.87 -5.33 -18.31
CA TYR A 42 1.37 -6.15 -17.21
C TYR A 42 1.27 -7.60 -17.66
N GLU A 43 1.91 -8.49 -16.92
CA GLU A 43 1.86 -9.92 -17.15
C GLU A 43 1.05 -10.59 -16.05
N SER A 44 -0.12 -11.14 -16.40
CA SER A 44 -0.94 -11.86 -15.44
C SER A 44 -0.19 -13.09 -14.90
N LEU A 45 -0.19 -13.24 -13.58
CA LEU A 45 0.38 -14.39 -12.89
C LEU A 45 -0.74 -15.37 -12.53
N SER A 46 -0.52 -16.65 -12.81
CA SER A 46 -1.40 -17.72 -12.36
C SER A 46 -1.26 -17.97 -10.86
N GLU A 47 -2.28 -18.61 -10.27
CA GLU A 47 -2.25 -19.05 -8.87
C GLU A 47 -1.04 -19.93 -8.54
N ARG A 48 -0.52 -20.69 -9.52
CA ARG A 48 0.66 -21.54 -9.35
C ARG A 48 1.94 -20.72 -9.26
N GLU A 49 2.06 -19.68 -10.09
CA GLU A 49 3.22 -18.78 -10.07
C GLU A 49 3.24 -17.96 -8.78
N VAL A 50 2.09 -17.42 -8.36
CA VAL A 50 1.97 -16.73 -7.07
C VAL A 50 2.30 -17.69 -5.92
N ALA A 51 1.75 -18.91 -5.92
CA ALA A 51 2.05 -19.90 -4.88
C ALA A 51 3.54 -20.27 -4.81
N ALA A 52 4.22 -20.37 -5.96
CA ALA A 52 5.64 -20.68 -6.00
C ALA A 52 6.49 -19.61 -5.29
N MET A 53 6.07 -18.35 -5.34
CA MET A 53 6.70 -17.26 -4.58
C MET A 53 6.53 -17.46 -3.07
N TRP A 54 5.28 -17.62 -2.62
CA TRP A 54 4.97 -17.74 -1.19
C TRP A 54 5.52 -19.02 -0.55
N LEU A 55 5.60 -20.10 -1.33
CA LEU A 55 6.08 -21.42 -0.88
C LEU A 55 7.54 -21.67 -1.24
N HIS A 56 8.30 -20.63 -1.60
CA HIS A 56 9.71 -20.77 -1.93
C HIS A 56 10.45 -21.43 -0.73
N PRO A 57 11.22 -22.51 -0.95
CA PRO A 57 11.75 -23.35 0.13
C PRO A 57 12.71 -22.62 1.07
N GLU A 58 13.37 -21.56 0.57
CA GLU A 58 14.29 -20.72 1.35
C GLU A 58 13.62 -19.44 1.88
N GLY A 59 12.30 -19.36 1.76
CA GLY A 59 11.50 -18.19 2.13
C GLY A 59 11.20 -17.28 0.93
N LEU A 60 10.12 -16.52 1.07
CA LEU A 60 9.59 -15.61 0.05
C LEU A 60 10.65 -14.63 -0.47
N GLU A 61 11.48 -14.07 0.42
CA GLU A 61 12.49 -13.07 0.09
C GLU A 61 13.60 -13.57 -0.83
N GLN A 62 13.80 -14.90 -0.89
CA GLN A 62 14.79 -15.54 -1.75
C GLN A 62 14.23 -15.89 -3.14
N HIS A 63 12.93 -15.72 -3.36
CA HIS A 63 12.34 -15.96 -4.67
C HIS A 63 12.81 -14.87 -5.67
N PRO A 64 13.20 -15.22 -6.91
CA PRO A 64 13.71 -14.24 -7.89
C PRO A 64 12.78 -13.04 -8.13
N ASN A 65 11.47 -13.27 -8.11
CA ASN A 65 10.44 -12.25 -8.31
C ASN A 65 10.04 -11.51 -7.01
N PHE A 66 10.72 -11.72 -5.87
CA PHE A 66 10.36 -11.04 -4.62
C PHE A 66 10.43 -9.52 -4.73
N GLY A 67 11.43 -9.02 -5.48
CA GLY A 67 11.61 -7.59 -5.73
C GLY A 67 10.67 -7.02 -6.79
N ASP A 68 9.89 -7.87 -7.49
CA ASP A 68 8.98 -7.41 -8.53
C ASP A 68 7.81 -6.63 -7.91
N SER A 69 7.44 -5.52 -8.55
CA SER A 69 6.20 -4.83 -8.22
C SER A 69 5.01 -5.57 -8.84
N HIS A 70 4.00 -5.83 -8.01
CA HIS A 70 2.77 -6.50 -8.42
C HIS A 70 1.61 -5.52 -8.41
N ASP A 71 0.77 -5.59 -9.43
CA ASP A 71 -0.44 -4.80 -9.59
C ASP A 71 -1.69 -5.69 -9.59
N TYR A 72 -2.75 -5.22 -8.95
CA TYR A 72 -4.02 -5.94 -8.79
C TYR A 72 -5.16 -5.34 -9.62
N GLY A 73 -4.93 -4.19 -10.25
CA GLY A 73 -5.91 -3.47 -11.05
C GLY A 73 -5.20 -2.62 -12.11
N PRO A 74 -4.45 -3.23 -13.04
CA PRO A 74 -3.70 -2.49 -14.06
C PRO A 74 -4.59 -1.58 -14.93
N GLU A 75 -5.88 -1.89 -15.05
CA GLU A 75 -6.88 -1.05 -15.73
C GLU A 75 -7.13 0.30 -15.04
N ASP A 76 -6.85 0.40 -13.74
CA ASP A 76 -7.02 1.63 -12.94
C ASP A 76 -5.72 2.43 -12.83
N ARG A 77 -4.59 1.84 -13.23
CA ARG A 77 -3.24 2.36 -13.05
C ARG A 77 -2.99 3.76 -13.65
N HIS A 78 -3.78 4.16 -14.61
CA HIS A 78 -3.63 5.47 -15.26
C HIS A 78 -4.88 6.35 -15.11
N LYS A 79 -5.84 5.95 -14.27
CA LYS A 79 -7.00 6.78 -13.96
C LYS A 79 -6.61 7.86 -12.97
N THR A 80 -7.20 9.04 -13.14
CA THR A 80 -7.07 10.15 -12.19
C THR A 80 -8.41 10.40 -11.50
N PHE A 81 -8.35 10.80 -10.25
CA PHE A 81 -9.49 11.26 -9.48
C PHE A 81 -9.26 12.72 -9.09
N GLU A 82 -10.00 13.61 -9.76
CA GLU A 82 -9.74 15.07 -9.73
C GLU A 82 -10.25 15.77 -8.47
N ALA A 83 -11.14 15.13 -7.70
CA ALA A 83 -11.64 15.74 -6.47
C ALA A 83 -10.57 15.66 -5.35
N PRO A 84 -10.64 16.55 -4.35
CA PRO A 84 -9.71 16.51 -3.22
C PRO A 84 -9.69 15.14 -2.55
N VAL A 85 -8.50 14.68 -2.17
CA VAL A 85 -8.30 13.43 -1.43
C VAL A 85 -7.45 13.69 -0.20
N LEU A 86 -7.90 13.18 0.94
CA LEU A 86 -7.12 13.16 2.17
C LEU A 86 -6.48 11.79 2.37
N TRP A 87 -5.16 11.76 2.44
CA TRP A 87 -4.39 10.61 2.88
C TRP A 87 -3.85 10.82 4.30
N MET A 88 -4.33 9.99 5.22
CA MET A 88 -3.86 9.95 6.60
C MET A 88 -3.03 8.69 6.84
N PHE A 89 -1.90 8.82 7.54
CA PHE A 89 -1.08 7.67 7.91
C PHE A 89 -0.40 7.85 9.28
N GLY A 90 -0.23 6.73 9.99
CA GLY A 90 0.47 6.69 11.27
C GLY A 90 1.99 6.77 11.13
N GLN A 91 2.65 7.40 12.10
CA GLN A 91 4.11 7.57 12.18
C GLN A 91 4.87 6.24 12.16
N TYR A 92 4.26 5.13 12.57
CA TYR A 92 4.92 3.82 12.46
C TYR A 92 5.34 3.45 11.02
N MET A 93 4.73 4.10 10.01
CA MET A 93 5.09 3.97 8.61
C MET A 93 6.25 4.90 8.19
N ALA A 94 6.64 5.87 9.04
CA ALA A 94 7.76 6.76 8.77
C ALA A 94 9.06 5.93 8.68
N GLY A 95 9.66 5.89 7.49
CA GLY A 95 10.78 5.03 7.13
C GLY A 95 10.44 3.82 6.26
N ARG A 96 9.16 3.44 6.14
CA ARG A 96 8.66 2.42 5.18
C ARG A 96 7.96 3.05 3.97
N ILE A 97 7.35 4.21 4.19
CA ILE A 97 6.49 4.90 3.22
C ILE A 97 7.25 5.88 2.31
N GLY A 98 8.53 6.09 2.54
CA GLY A 98 9.34 7.02 1.75
C GLY A 98 10.60 7.46 2.48
N THR A 99 11.57 7.96 1.73
CA THR A 99 12.82 8.54 2.23
C THR A 99 12.70 10.05 2.47
N GLU A 100 11.68 10.70 1.88
CA GLU A 100 11.45 12.14 1.97
C GLU A 100 10.03 12.44 2.46
N GLY A 101 9.86 13.46 3.29
CA GLY A 101 8.53 13.99 3.68
C GLY A 101 7.75 13.16 4.69
N ALA A 102 8.08 11.89 4.90
CA ALA A 102 7.40 10.99 5.82
C ALA A 102 7.44 11.42 7.29
N ASP A 103 8.33 12.35 7.66
CA ASP A 103 8.48 12.93 9.00
C ASP A 103 7.64 14.22 9.19
N ARG A 104 7.27 14.88 8.10
CA ARG A 104 6.51 16.13 8.09
C ARG A 104 5.01 15.86 8.14
N GLU A 105 4.30 16.72 8.87
CA GLU A 105 2.88 16.54 9.20
C GLU A 105 1.96 16.58 7.96
N HIS A 106 2.28 17.42 6.98
CA HIS A 106 1.47 17.67 5.79
C HIS A 106 2.18 17.40 4.47
N ALA A 107 3.37 16.79 4.50
CA ALA A 107 4.11 16.52 3.28
C ALA A 107 3.70 15.16 2.71
N ILE A 108 3.50 15.11 1.40
CA ILE A 108 3.41 13.85 0.67
C ILE A 108 4.76 13.13 0.78
N PRO A 109 4.80 11.91 1.34
CA PRO A 109 6.02 11.12 1.35
C PRO A 109 6.48 10.77 -0.07
N ARG A 110 7.81 10.70 -0.30
CA ARG A 110 8.40 10.37 -1.60
C ARG A 110 9.59 9.42 -1.48
N GLY A 111 10.03 8.88 -2.61
CA GLY A 111 11.21 8.02 -2.71
C GLY A 111 10.91 6.54 -2.51
N ASN A 112 9.63 6.17 -2.60
CA ASN A 112 9.16 4.80 -2.67
C ASN A 112 8.22 4.70 -3.89
N PRO A 113 8.52 3.87 -4.90
CA PRO A 113 7.69 3.76 -6.10
C PRO A 113 6.21 3.46 -5.82
N PHE A 114 5.92 2.68 -4.76
CA PHE A 114 4.55 2.40 -4.34
C PHE A 114 3.82 3.63 -3.78
N VAL A 115 4.54 4.60 -3.23
CA VAL A 115 3.96 5.81 -2.66
C VAL A 115 3.93 6.94 -3.67
N ASP A 116 4.96 7.04 -4.50
CA ASP A 116 5.07 8.07 -5.53
C ASP A 116 3.90 8.00 -6.54
N GLN A 117 3.29 6.82 -6.73
CA GLN A 117 2.09 6.67 -7.56
C GLN A 117 0.83 7.37 -7.01
N PHE A 118 0.72 7.66 -5.71
CA PHE A 118 -0.49 8.27 -5.16
C PHE A 118 -0.72 9.69 -5.69
N SER A 119 0.34 10.48 -5.86
CA SER A 119 0.24 11.79 -6.51
C SER A 119 -0.12 11.71 -7.99
N ARG A 120 0.06 10.55 -8.64
CA ARG A 120 -0.41 10.34 -10.02
C ARG A 120 -1.92 10.13 -10.04
N TYR A 121 -2.46 9.34 -9.12
CA TYR A 121 -3.91 9.07 -9.04
C TYR A 121 -4.71 10.28 -8.53
N PHE A 122 -4.12 11.06 -7.63
CA PHE A 122 -4.80 12.12 -6.89
C PHE A 122 -4.04 13.45 -7.05
N PRO A 123 -4.40 14.29 -8.04
CA PRO A 123 -3.73 15.58 -8.25
C PRO A 123 -3.88 16.56 -7.08
N ASP A 124 -5.03 16.56 -6.40
CA ASP A 124 -5.28 17.29 -5.14
C ASP A 124 -5.17 16.32 -3.94
N LEU A 125 -3.96 15.78 -3.75
CA LEU A 125 -3.64 14.92 -2.61
C LEU A 125 -3.18 15.74 -1.41
N ARG A 126 -3.98 15.73 -0.36
CA ARG A 126 -3.71 16.35 0.93
C ARG A 126 -3.28 15.28 1.92
N VAL A 127 -2.37 15.62 2.82
CA VAL A 127 -1.74 14.63 3.69
C VAL A 127 -1.81 15.06 5.15
N ARG A 128 -2.05 14.07 6.02
CA ARG A 128 -1.95 14.20 7.47
C ARG A 128 -1.21 13.01 8.06
N ARG A 129 0.01 13.25 8.55
CA ARG A 129 0.72 12.29 9.40
C ARG A 129 0.17 12.36 10.82
N VAL A 130 -0.09 11.21 11.41
CA VAL A 130 -0.54 11.07 12.81
C VAL A 130 0.58 10.43 13.63
N ASN A 131 0.94 10.99 14.78
CA ASN A 131 1.96 10.45 15.69
C ASN A 131 1.44 9.21 16.44
N ALA A 132 1.10 8.14 15.72
CA ALA A 132 0.50 6.91 16.24
C ALA A 132 0.85 5.68 15.37
N GLY A 133 0.39 4.50 15.81
CA GLY A 133 0.50 3.22 15.12
C GLY A 133 -0.44 3.06 13.93
N HIS A 134 -0.68 1.79 13.56
CA HIS A 134 -1.56 1.44 12.43
C HIS A 134 -3.03 1.80 12.72
N PHE A 135 -3.43 1.71 13.98
CA PHE A 135 -4.78 1.99 14.44
C PHE A 135 -4.86 3.43 14.96
N PHE A 136 -4.25 4.36 14.23
CA PHE A 136 -4.23 5.77 14.60
C PHE A 136 -5.61 6.41 14.81
N PRO A 137 -6.71 5.98 14.14
CA PRO A 137 -8.04 6.48 14.47
C PRO A 137 -8.47 6.17 15.90
N GLU A 138 -8.06 5.03 16.45
CA GLU A 138 -8.32 4.61 17.83
C GLU A 138 -7.28 5.13 18.82
N GLU A 139 -6.01 5.20 18.41
CA GLU A 139 -4.89 5.65 19.25
C GLU A 139 -4.84 7.17 19.42
N ALA A 140 -5.30 7.92 18.41
CA ALA A 140 -5.31 9.40 18.39
C ALA A 140 -6.61 9.92 17.75
N PRO A 141 -7.78 9.65 18.36
CA PRO A 141 -9.08 9.98 17.79
C PRO A 141 -9.29 11.50 17.65
N GLU A 142 -8.75 12.31 18.56
CA GLU A 142 -8.90 13.78 18.51
C GLU A 142 -8.24 14.34 17.24
N VAL A 143 -6.98 13.98 17.01
CA VAL A 143 -6.21 14.43 15.83
C VAL A 143 -6.83 13.90 14.53
N THR A 144 -7.31 12.66 14.57
CA THR A 144 -7.92 12.04 13.40
C THR A 144 -9.23 12.75 13.02
N ASN A 145 -10.10 12.97 14.00
CA ASN A 145 -11.38 13.64 13.80
C ASN A 145 -11.21 15.10 13.40
N GLU A 146 -10.25 15.82 13.99
CA GLU A 146 -9.94 17.20 13.61
C GLU A 146 -9.53 17.31 12.14
N ALA A 147 -8.62 16.45 11.68
CA ALA A 147 -8.16 16.46 10.29
C ALA A 147 -9.29 16.11 9.30
N LEU A 148 -10.15 15.14 9.63
CA LEU A 148 -11.31 14.79 8.83
C LEU A 148 -12.31 15.95 8.74
N GLN A 149 -12.60 16.61 9.86
CA GLN A 149 -13.50 17.77 9.90
C GLN A 149 -12.94 18.93 9.08
N ALA A 150 -11.65 19.25 9.23
CA ALA A 150 -10.99 20.29 8.46
C ALA A 150 -11.04 20.00 6.94
N PHE A 151 -10.79 18.76 6.53
CA PHE A 151 -10.86 18.37 5.13
C PHE A 151 -12.28 18.48 4.56
N LEU A 152 -13.29 17.97 5.28
CA LEU A 152 -14.69 18.06 4.86
C LEU A 152 -15.20 19.51 4.82
N ALA A 153 -14.63 20.39 5.65
CA ALA A 153 -14.90 21.84 5.63
C ALA A 153 -14.11 22.60 4.53
N GLY A 154 -13.24 21.93 3.77
CA GLY A 154 -12.39 22.55 2.75
C GLY A 154 -11.26 23.41 3.31
N GLN A 155 -10.83 23.15 4.55
CA GLN A 155 -9.83 23.93 5.29
C GLN A 155 -8.45 23.28 5.32
N LEU A 156 -8.35 22.03 4.86
CA LEU A 156 -7.08 21.31 4.71
C LEU A 156 -6.52 21.47 3.30
#